data_AF-A0A562CB74-F1
#
_entry.id   AF-A0A562CB74-F1
#
_cell.length_a   1.000
_cell.length_b   1.000
_cell.length_c   1.000
_cell.angle_alpha   90.00
_cell.angle_beta   90.00
_cell.angle_gamma   90.00
#
_symmetry.space_group_name_H-M   'P 1'
#
loop_
_entity.id
_entity.type
_entity.pdbx_description
1 polymer ?
#
loop_
_entity_poly.entity_id
_entity_poly.type
_entity_poly.pdbx_seq_one_letter_code
_entity_poly.pdbx_strand_id
1 'polypeptide(L)'
;MSDPRRLVFCHCEKNGGTTLIRLFRSILGIRHVDLIPVDIRANEATIDDFDATLAAAPFAVTVAGHSLKPHIDYGPRSAKFTLLRDPVDRYLSEFKHDSERRGFQGSLDDWMELRSRWNYQTKFIAGIRDLSQAKKVLENNLEFFGFTDSYDEFLRLVGVNLGMAAFSSASSAPQNKSRTSLELTEAQRAKAEERNGLDMELLSFAQDLYRERLPEWMARSAVEARNFRGFGEYGNILLRNLWYKPKLGMMPFEHHMLPVNAVNAQKAEALGLASFD
;
A
#
# COMPACT_ATOMS: atom_id res chain seq x y z
N MET A 1 9.19 6.47 -29.44
CA MET A 1 9.71 6.07 -28.11
C MET A 1 8.53 5.50 -27.34
N SER A 2 8.62 4.27 -26.83
CA SER A 2 7.58 3.71 -25.95
C SER A 2 7.45 4.59 -24.70
N ASP A 3 6.22 4.89 -24.29
CA ASP A 3 5.97 5.65 -23.06
C ASP A 3 6.60 4.90 -21.86
N PRO A 4 7.45 5.55 -21.03
CA PRO A 4 8.12 4.85 -19.94
C PRO A 4 7.13 4.19 -18.97
N ARG A 5 7.52 3.06 -18.37
CA ARG A 5 6.77 2.44 -17.27
C ARG A 5 6.85 3.28 -16.00
N ARG A 6 5.94 3.06 -15.06
CA ARG A 6 5.88 3.70 -13.74
C ARG A 6 5.83 2.62 -12.68
N LEU A 7 6.62 2.76 -11.63
CA LEU A 7 6.48 1.88 -10.47
C LEU A 7 5.21 2.26 -9.72
N VAL A 8 4.31 1.29 -9.54
CA VAL A 8 3.01 1.49 -8.91
C VAL A 8 3.00 0.74 -7.57
N PHE A 9 3.08 1.50 -6.48
CA PHE A 9 3.05 0.92 -5.14
C PHE A 9 1.61 0.70 -4.68
N CYS A 10 1.16 -0.55 -4.75
CA CYS A 10 -0.12 -0.98 -4.20
C CYS A 10 0.01 -1.06 -2.67
N HIS A 11 -0.49 -0.06 -1.95
CA HIS A 11 -0.27 0.05 -0.50
C HIS A 11 -1.32 -0.73 0.31
N CYS A 12 -0.95 -1.95 0.74
CA CYS A 12 -1.70 -2.70 1.73
C CYS A 12 -1.61 -2.04 3.12
N GLU A 13 -2.74 -1.83 3.78
CA GLU A 13 -2.76 -1.22 5.11
C GLU A 13 -1.93 -2.03 6.12
N LYS A 14 -1.13 -1.33 6.92
CA LYS A 14 -0.34 -1.86 8.05
C LYS A 14 0.85 -2.77 7.69
N ASN A 15 1.29 -2.71 6.44
CA ASN A 15 2.51 -3.41 5.99
C ASN A 15 3.76 -2.52 5.96
N GLY A 16 3.72 -1.30 6.51
CA GLY A 16 4.86 -0.37 6.50
C GLY A 16 4.95 0.52 5.25
N GLY A 17 3.89 0.60 4.44
CA GLY A 17 3.89 1.41 3.22
C GLY A 17 3.93 2.93 3.45
N THR A 18 3.46 3.44 4.60
CA THR A 18 3.61 4.87 4.94
C THR A 18 5.07 5.30 4.99
N THR A 19 5.97 4.44 5.49
CA THR A 19 7.41 4.71 5.50
C THR A 19 7.95 4.85 4.08
N LEU A 20 7.55 3.95 3.16
CA LEU A 20 7.98 4.00 1.77
C LEU A 20 7.43 5.24 1.05
N ILE A 21 6.17 5.58 1.26
CA ILE A 21 5.56 6.79 0.66
C ILE A 21 6.29 8.06 1.13
N ARG A 22 6.68 8.13 2.41
CA ARG A 22 7.51 9.24 2.91
C ARG A 22 8.87 9.29 2.22
N LEU A 23 9.52 8.15 2.01
CA LEU A 23 10.77 8.08 1.25
C LEU A 23 10.57 8.53 -0.20
N PHE A 24 9.50 8.11 -0.87
CA PHE A 24 9.19 8.60 -2.21
C PHE A 24 9.00 10.12 -2.26
N ARG A 25 8.21 10.69 -1.34
CA ARG A 25 8.03 12.14 -1.28
C ARG A 25 9.34 12.88 -1.01
N SER A 26 10.17 12.35 -0.11
CA SER A 26 11.45 12.95 0.28
C SER A 26 12.49 12.89 -0.86
N ILE A 27 12.65 11.72 -1.49
CA ILE A 27 13.70 11.45 -2.47
C ILE A 27 13.29 11.89 -3.88
N LEU A 28 12.03 11.62 -4.28
CA LEU A 28 11.56 11.85 -5.65
C LEU A 28 10.85 13.21 -5.82
N GLY A 29 10.35 13.79 -4.72
CA GLY A 29 9.61 15.05 -4.73
C GLY A 29 8.44 15.02 -5.72
N ILE A 30 8.49 15.90 -6.73
CA ILE A 30 7.46 15.97 -7.78
C ILE A 30 7.40 14.70 -8.64
N ARG A 31 8.45 13.87 -8.69
CA ARG A 31 8.42 12.62 -9.46
C ARG A 31 7.71 11.46 -8.75
N HIS A 32 7.05 11.75 -7.63
CA HIS A 32 6.14 10.84 -6.95
C HIS A 32 4.75 11.44 -6.91
N VAL A 33 3.72 10.61 -7.07
CA VAL A 33 2.32 11.02 -6.89
C VAL A 33 1.58 10.03 -6.00
N ASP A 34 0.85 10.57 -5.03
CA ASP A 34 -0.20 9.81 -4.35
C ASP A 34 -1.46 9.87 -5.20
N LEU A 35 -1.85 8.75 -5.81
CA LEU A 35 -3.04 8.70 -6.64
C LEU A 35 -4.29 8.88 -5.78
N ILE A 36 -5.17 9.76 -6.25
CA ILE A 36 -6.50 9.98 -5.68
C ILE A 36 -7.51 9.60 -6.76
N PRO A 37 -8.38 8.60 -6.53
CA PRO A 37 -9.45 8.30 -7.47
C PRO A 37 -10.36 9.51 -7.65
N VAL A 38 -10.88 9.70 -8.86
CA VAL A 38 -11.81 10.79 -9.19
C VAL A 38 -13.09 10.64 -8.34
N ASP A 39 -13.62 9.42 -8.24
CA ASP A 39 -14.61 9.11 -7.21
C ASP A 39 -13.90 8.86 -5.87
N ILE A 40 -13.86 9.90 -5.03
CA ILE A 40 -13.26 9.81 -3.69
C ILE A 40 -13.92 8.77 -2.77
N ARG A 41 -15.13 8.30 -3.12
CA ARG A 41 -15.85 7.25 -2.39
C ARG A 41 -15.47 5.86 -2.88
N ALA A 42 -14.82 5.75 -4.03
CA ALA A 42 -14.31 4.48 -4.52
C ALA A 42 -13.13 4.02 -3.67
N ASN A 43 -13.18 2.76 -3.23
CA ASN A 43 -12.08 2.11 -2.51
C ASN A 43 -10.93 1.69 -3.43
N GLU A 44 -11.16 1.73 -4.75
CA GLU A 44 -10.29 1.17 -5.77
C GLU A 44 -10.17 2.15 -6.93
N ALA A 45 -8.94 2.40 -7.36
CA ALA A 45 -8.65 3.22 -8.52
C ALA A 45 -8.85 2.38 -9.79
N THR A 46 -9.37 3.02 -10.83
CA THR A 46 -9.53 2.48 -12.17
C THR A 46 -8.32 2.79 -13.07
N ILE A 47 -8.31 2.23 -14.29
CA ILE A 47 -7.34 2.63 -15.31
C ILE A 47 -7.50 4.10 -15.71
N ASP A 48 -8.73 4.63 -15.73
CA ASP A 48 -9.00 6.03 -16.07
C ASP A 48 -8.41 6.98 -15.00
N ASP A 49 -8.49 6.60 -13.72
CA ASP A 49 -7.85 7.35 -12.62
C ASP A 49 -6.32 7.37 -12.79
N PHE A 50 -5.75 6.24 -13.20
CA PHE A 50 -4.32 6.11 -13.44
C PHE A 50 -3.88 6.94 -14.65
N ASP A 51 -4.62 6.88 -15.75
CA ASP A 51 -4.34 7.64 -16.97
C ASP A 51 -4.50 9.14 -16.75
N ALA A 52 -5.55 9.57 -16.04
CA ALA A 52 -5.72 10.96 -15.61
C ALA A 52 -4.55 11.42 -14.72
N THR A 53 -4.07 10.53 -13.84
CA THR A 53 -2.90 10.81 -13.00
C THR A 53 -1.63 11.02 -13.82
N LEU A 54 -1.38 10.17 -14.82
CA LEU A 54 -0.23 10.32 -15.70
C LEU A 54 -0.34 11.52 -16.64
N ALA A 55 -1.56 11.88 -17.07
CA ALA A 55 -1.79 13.10 -17.84
C ALA A 55 -1.51 14.37 -17.01
N ALA A 56 -1.89 14.37 -15.73
CA ALA A 56 -1.64 15.49 -14.82
C ALA A 56 -0.18 15.56 -14.34
N ALA A 57 0.50 14.43 -14.20
CA ALA A 57 1.87 14.33 -13.72
C ALA A 57 2.75 13.41 -14.60
N PRO A 58 3.02 13.79 -15.87
CA PRO A 58 3.74 12.93 -16.82
C PRO A 58 5.19 12.62 -16.40
N PHE A 59 5.77 13.47 -15.55
CA PHE A 59 7.12 13.33 -14.98
C PHE A 59 7.20 12.39 -13.77
N ALA A 60 6.05 11.92 -13.24
CA ALA A 60 6.04 10.94 -12.17
C ALA A 60 6.84 9.71 -12.59
N VAL A 61 7.54 9.06 -11.67
CA VAL A 61 8.14 7.73 -11.90
C VAL A 61 7.58 6.70 -10.93
N THR A 62 7.02 7.17 -9.82
CA THR A 62 6.28 6.35 -8.86
C THR A 62 4.88 6.90 -8.66
N VAL A 63 3.92 5.99 -8.53
CA VAL A 63 2.55 6.29 -8.12
C VAL A 63 2.21 5.38 -6.94
N ALA A 64 1.62 5.90 -5.87
CA ALA A 64 1.24 5.11 -4.70
C ALA A 64 -0.15 5.48 -4.19
N GLY A 65 -0.78 4.56 -3.46
CA GLY A 65 -2.08 4.82 -2.88
C GLY A 65 -2.71 3.56 -2.31
N HIS A 66 -3.66 3.74 -1.40
CA HIS A 66 -4.46 2.65 -0.86
C HIS A 66 -5.51 2.14 -1.84
N SER A 67 -5.94 3.00 -2.78
CA SER A 67 -6.86 2.68 -3.86
C SER A 67 -6.21 1.86 -4.97
N LEU A 68 -4.88 1.85 -5.06
CA LEU A 68 -4.14 1.04 -6.02
C LEU A 68 -4.07 -0.42 -5.55
N LYS A 69 -4.62 -1.34 -6.36
CA LYS A 69 -4.70 -2.77 -6.01
C LYS A 69 -3.92 -3.66 -6.99
N PRO A 70 -3.31 -4.76 -6.52
CA PRO A 70 -2.58 -5.69 -7.40
C PRO A 70 -3.45 -6.34 -8.49
N HIS A 71 -4.70 -6.69 -8.19
CA HIS A 71 -5.62 -7.35 -9.12
C HIS A 71 -6.16 -6.45 -10.24
N ILE A 72 -6.05 -5.12 -10.10
CA ILE A 72 -6.55 -4.18 -11.10
C ILE A 72 -5.49 -3.97 -12.18
N ASP A 73 -5.90 -4.04 -13.44
CA ASP A 73 -5.03 -3.72 -14.57
C ASP A 73 -5.02 -2.21 -14.84
N TYR A 74 -3.86 -1.58 -14.62
CA TYR A 74 -3.60 -0.16 -14.93
C TYR A 74 -2.89 0.00 -16.27
N GLY A 75 -2.90 -1.04 -17.10
CA GLY A 75 -2.28 -1.08 -18.41
C GLY A 75 -0.76 -1.32 -18.37
N PRO A 76 -0.13 -1.42 -19.56
CA PRO A 76 1.26 -1.86 -19.71
C PRO A 76 2.30 -0.88 -19.12
N ARG A 77 1.88 0.36 -18.84
CA ARG A 77 2.72 1.37 -18.21
C ARG A 77 2.88 1.15 -16.70
N SER A 78 2.10 0.23 -16.12
CA SER A 78 2.15 -0.05 -14.69
C SER A 78 3.11 -1.20 -14.35
N ALA A 79 4.10 -0.91 -13.50
CA ALA A 79 4.97 -1.89 -12.88
C ALA A 79 4.58 -1.99 -11.41
N LYS A 80 3.56 -2.81 -11.13
CA LYS A 80 2.96 -2.91 -9.79
C LYS A 80 3.88 -3.64 -8.83
N PHE A 81 3.94 -3.18 -7.60
CA PHE A 81 4.63 -3.89 -6.52
C PHE A 81 3.94 -3.62 -5.20
N THR A 82 4.18 -4.48 -4.22
CA THR A 82 3.61 -4.35 -2.88
C THR A 82 4.56 -4.85 -1.81
N LEU A 83 4.12 -4.76 -0.56
CA LEU A 83 4.83 -5.18 0.62
C LEU A 83 3.89 -6.05 1.46
N LEU A 84 4.33 -7.24 1.83
CA LEU A 84 3.60 -8.18 2.67
C LEU A 84 4.14 -8.17 4.09
N ARG A 85 3.34 -8.64 5.04
CA ARG A 85 3.70 -8.72 6.46
C ARG A 85 3.19 -10.03 7.05
N ASP A 86 3.81 -10.47 8.14
CA ASP A 86 3.21 -11.49 9.01
C ASP A 86 1.72 -11.19 9.27
N PRO A 87 0.80 -12.13 8.97
CA PRO A 87 -0.63 -11.87 9.05
C PRO A 87 -1.10 -11.49 10.45
N VAL A 88 -0.56 -12.12 11.49
CA VAL A 88 -0.94 -11.85 12.89
C VAL A 88 -0.47 -10.45 13.27
N ASP A 89 0.80 -10.12 13.03
CA ASP A 89 1.35 -8.80 13.32
C ASP A 89 0.65 -7.67 12.57
N ARG A 90 0.29 -7.91 11.31
CA ARG A 90 -0.50 -6.95 10.52
C ARG A 90 -1.89 -6.78 11.15
N TYR A 91 -2.55 -7.87 11.49
CA TYR A 91 -3.90 -7.89 12.06
C TYR A 91 -3.95 -7.11 13.38
N LEU A 92 -3.00 -7.34 14.29
CA LEU A 92 -2.88 -6.59 15.54
C LEU A 92 -2.52 -5.12 15.33
N SER A 93 -1.66 -4.83 14.35
CA SER A 93 -1.34 -3.46 13.96
C SER A 93 -2.54 -2.72 13.40
N GLU A 94 -3.50 -3.42 12.80
CA GLU A 94 -4.75 -2.86 12.31
C GLU A 94 -5.71 -2.58 13.47
N PHE A 95 -5.90 -3.54 14.39
CA PHE A 95 -6.66 -3.34 15.62
C PHE A 95 -6.21 -2.09 16.37
N LYS A 96 -4.91 -1.98 16.67
CA LYS A 96 -4.36 -0.81 17.37
C LYS A 96 -4.69 0.49 16.66
N HIS A 97 -4.56 0.51 15.34
CA HIS A 97 -4.89 1.70 14.57
C HIS A 97 -6.39 2.02 14.59
N ASP A 98 -7.24 1.00 14.53
CA ASP A 98 -8.68 1.18 14.62
C ASP A 98 -9.07 1.76 15.99
N SER A 99 -8.49 1.25 17.08
CA SER A 99 -8.70 1.76 18.44
C SER A 99 -8.18 3.19 18.62
N GLU A 100 -6.94 3.47 18.20
CA GLU A 100 -6.30 4.78 18.45
C GLU A 100 -6.74 5.88 17.49
N ARG A 101 -7.06 5.54 16.23
CA ARG A 101 -7.25 6.51 15.15
C ARG A 101 -8.62 6.48 14.51
N ARG A 102 -9.27 5.31 14.47
CA ARG A 102 -10.62 5.17 13.89
C ARG A 102 -11.73 5.17 14.94
N GLY A 103 -11.38 5.12 16.22
CA GLY A 103 -12.31 5.30 17.34
C GLY A 103 -13.02 4.03 17.77
N PHE A 104 -12.52 2.84 17.41
CA PHE A 104 -13.06 1.58 17.90
C PHE A 104 -12.92 1.50 19.43
N GLN A 105 -14.03 1.29 20.15
CA GLN A 105 -14.06 1.28 21.63
C GLN A 105 -14.16 -0.14 22.23
N GLY A 106 -14.26 -1.19 21.41
CA GLY A 106 -14.37 -2.57 21.88
C GLY A 106 -13.03 -3.17 22.31
N SER A 107 -13.09 -4.38 22.86
CA SER A 107 -11.91 -5.19 23.16
C SER A 107 -11.28 -5.77 21.90
N LEU A 108 -10.08 -6.34 22.03
CA LEU A 108 -9.45 -7.11 20.95
C LEU A 108 -10.36 -8.26 20.50
N ASP A 109 -11.01 -8.95 21.43
CA ASP A 109 -11.89 -10.08 21.12
C ASP A 109 -13.12 -9.65 20.32
N ASP A 110 -13.70 -8.49 20.64
CA ASP A 110 -14.80 -7.89 19.86
C ASP A 110 -14.33 -7.53 18.45
N TRP A 111 -13.13 -6.95 18.33
CA TRP A 111 -12.56 -6.59 17.03
C TRP A 111 -12.26 -7.82 16.17
N MET A 112 -11.84 -8.92 16.79
CA MET A 112 -11.57 -10.18 16.10
C MET A 112 -12.81 -10.80 15.46
N GLU A 113 -14.02 -10.44 15.89
CA GLU A 113 -15.27 -10.89 15.25
C GLU A 113 -15.63 -10.10 13.99
N LEU A 114 -14.94 -8.99 13.71
CA LEU A 114 -15.16 -8.20 12.50
C LEU A 114 -14.64 -8.96 11.28
N ARG A 115 -15.54 -9.74 10.66
CA ARG A 115 -15.24 -10.55 9.48
C ARG A 115 -14.58 -9.75 8.38
N SER A 116 -14.87 -8.46 8.22
CA SER A 116 -14.24 -7.58 7.22
C SER A 116 -12.72 -7.46 7.36
N ARG A 117 -12.15 -7.74 8.54
CA ARG A 117 -10.72 -7.66 8.86
C ARG A 117 -9.95 -8.96 8.58
N TRP A 118 -10.65 -10.08 8.40
CA TRP A 118 -10.06 -11.40 8.18
C TRP A 118 -9.45 -11.52 6.79
N ASN A 119 -8.33 -12.22 6.70
CA ASN A 119 -7.64 -12.54 5.44
C ASN A 119 -7.48 -11.31 4.54
N TYR A 120 -7.06 -10.20 5.14
CA TYR A 120 -7.06 -8.90 4.49
C TYR A 120 -6.01 -8.83 3.38
N GLN A 121 -4.84 -9.45 3.53
CA GLN A 121 -3.82 -9.43 2.48
C GLN A 121 -4.28 -10.22 1.25
N THR A 122 -4.93 -11.36 1.46
CA THR A 122 -5.56 -12.17 0.40
C THR A 122 -6.60 -11.33 -0.34
N LYS A 123 -7.54 -10.71 0.40
CA LYS A 123 -8.55 -9.82 -0.19
C LYS A 123 -7.93 -8.64 -0.91
N PHE A 124 -6.90 -8.01 -0.34
CA PHE A 124 -6.22 -6.87 -0.93
C PHE A 124 -5.56 -7.24 -2.27
N ILE A 125 -4.86 -8.37 -2.30
CA ILE A 125 -4.16 -8.85 -3.50
C ILE A 125 -5.18 -9.22 -4.58
N ALA A 126 -6.15 -10.07 -4.27
CA ALA A 126 -7.07 -10.65 -5.27
C ALA A 126 -8.35 -9.84 -5.53
N GLY A 127 -8.69 -8.88 -4.67
CA GLY A 127 -9.99 -8.21 -4.64
C GLY A 127 -11.04 -8.97 -3.81
N ILE A 128 -10.85 -10.28 -3.67
CA ILE A 128 -11.72 -11.20 -2.92
C ILE A 128 -10.91 -12.14 -2.03
N ARG A 129 -11.57 -12.83 -1.08
CA ARG A 129 -10.91 -13.81 -0.20
C ARG A 129 -10.75 -15.17 -0.89
N ASP A 130 -9.96 -15.17 -1.96
CA ASP A 130 -9.61 -16.38 -2.70
C ASP A 130 -8.10 -16.54 -2.76
N LEU A 131 -7.59 -17.57 -2.09
CA LEU A 131 -6.16 -17.87 -2.02
C LEU A 131 -5.58 -18.18 -3.40
N SER A 132 -6.31 -18.93 -4.23
CA SER A 132 -5.83 -19.33 -5.56
C SER A 132 -5.70 -18.12 -6.48
N GLN A 133 -6.67 -17.20 -6.43
CA GLN A 133 -6.59 -15.94 -7.17
C GLN A 133 -5.46 -15.05 -6.64
N ALA A 134 -5.28 -14.97 -5.32
CA ALA A 134 -4.20 -14.17 -4.74
C ALA A 134 -2.81 -14.68 -5.17
N LYS A 135 -2.60 -16.00 -5.19
CA LYS A 135 -1.37 -16.62 -5.71
C LYS A 135 -1.12 -16.25 -7.17
N LYS A 136 -2.14 -16.37 -8.03
CA LYS A 136 -2.04 -15.99 -9.45
C LYS A 136 -1.67 -14.52 -9.63
N VAL A 137 -2.22 -13.63 -8.81
CA VAL A 137 -1.91 -12.19 -8.88
C VAL A 137 -0.46 -11.92 -8.43
N LEU A 138 0.03 -12.60 -7.38
CA LEU A 138 1.43 -12.49 -6.97
C LEU A 138 2.40 -12.97 -8.07
N GLU A 139 2.05 -14.05 -8.76
CA GLU A 139 2.87 -14.62 -9.83
C GLU A 139 2.89 -13.76 -11.10
N ASN A 140 1.74 -13.22 -11.50
CA ASN A 140 1.55 -12.73 -12.87
C ASN A 140 1.33 -11.22 -12.96
N ASN A 141 0.90 -10.56 -11.88
CA ASN A 141 0.47 -9.16 -11.94
C ASN A 141 1.43 -8.20 -11.23
N LEU A 142 2.41 -8.71 -10.47
CA LEU A 142 3.39 -7.88 -9.78
C LEU A 142 4.75 -7.96 -10.48
N GLU A 143 5.39 -6.80 -10.60
CA GLU A 143 6.77 -6.67 -11.02
C GLU A 143 7.71 -7.30 -9.98
N PHE A 144 7.45 -7.03 -8.70
CA PHE A 144 8.09 -7.62 -7.53
C PHE A 144 7.23 -7.36 -6.28
N PHE A 145 7.60 -7.96 -5.15
CA PHE A 145 7.09 -7.60 -3.83
C PHE A 145 8.18 -7.82 -2.78
N GLY A 146 7.93 -7.45 -1.52
CA GLY A 146 8.84 -7.74 -0.42
C GLY A 146 8.11 -8.01 0.89
N PHE A 147 8.87 -8.05 1.98
CA PHE A 147 8.34 -8.30 3.32
C PHE A 147 8.74 -7.22 4.31
N THR A 148 7.83 -6.88 5.24
CA THR A 148 8.11 -5.91 6.31
C THR A 148 9.31 -6.33 7.17
N ASP A 149 9.49 -7.62 7.42
CA ASP A 149 10.59 -8.14 8.25
C ASP A 149 11.96 -8.05 7.56
N SER A 150 11.96 -7.89 6.24
CA SER A 150 13.15 -7.71 5.40
C SER A 150 13.11 -6.37 4.66
N TYR A 151 12.67 -5.31 5.36
CA TYR A 151 12.41 -4.00 4.75
C TYR A 151 13.61 -3.40 4.02
N ASP A 152 14.83 -3.54 4.55
CA ASP A 152 16.04 -3.02 3.90
C ASP A 152 16.29 -3.72 2.55
N GLU A 153 15.99 -5.02 2.43
CA GLU A 153 16.07 -5.74 1.16
C GLU A 153 14.99 -5.28 0.18
N PHE A 154 13.78 -5.06 0.68
CA PHE A 154 12.71 -4.47 -0.11
C PHE A 154 13.08 -3.07 -0.64
N LEU A 155 13.74 -2.23 0.17
CA LEU A 155 14.24 -0.93 -0.28
C LEU A 155 15.35 -1.06 -1.33
N ARG A 156 16.20 -2.09 -1.24
CA ARG A 156 17.15 -2.40 -2.31
C ARG A 156 16.45 -2.76 -3.62
N LEU A 157 15.41 -3.60 -3.58
CA LEU A 157 14.60 -3.94 -4.76
C LEU A 157 13.97 -2.69 -5.39
N VAL A 158 13.39 -1.80 -4.58
CA VAL A 158 12.87 -0.50 -5.05
C VAL A 158 13.98 0.34 -5.69
N GLY A 159 15.15 0.40 -5.05
CA GLY A 159 16.31 1.13 -5.56
C GLY A 159 16.82 0.62 -6.91
N VAL A 160 16.93 -0.70 -7.09
CA VAL A 160 17.30 -1.34 -8.35
C VAL A 160 16.27 -1.03 -9.44
N ASN A 161 14.98 -1.18 -9.14
CA ASN A 161 13.89 -0.94 -10.09
C ASN A 161 13.71 0.55 -10.44
N LEU A 162 14.20 1.48 -9.62
CA LEU A 162 14.27 2.91 -9.94
C LEU A 162 15.62 3.35 -10.50
N GLY A 163 16.68 2.54 -10.36
CA GLY A 163 18.05 2.97 -10.68
C GLY A 163 18.57 4.05 -9.74
N MET A 164 18.11 4.02 -8.49
CA MET A 164 18.40 5.04 -7.49
C MET A 164 18.96 4.41 -6.21
N ALA A 165 20.27 4.49 -6.04
CA ALA A 165 20.98 4.00 -4.85
C ALA A 165 20.53 4.68 -3.54
N ALA A 166 19.92 5.87 -3.62
CA ALA A 166 19.40 6.60 -2.47
C ALA A 166 18.39 5.79 -1.64
N PHE A 167 17.62 4.90 -2.28
CA PHE A 167 16.70 3.99 -1.59
C PHE A 167 17.44 2.86 -0.88
N SER A 168 18.52 2.34 -1.46
CA SER A 168 19.35 1.31 -0.84
C SER A 168 20.10 1.81 0.40
N SER A 169 20.41 3.11 0.45
CA SER A 169 21.03 3.76 1.62
C SER A 169 20.02 4.28 2.65
N ALA A 170 18.73 4.31 2.32
CA ALA A 170 17.69 4.72 3.25
C ALA A 170 17.53 3.60 4.29
N SER A 171 18.13 3.78 5.48
CA SER A 171 17.99 2.79 6.55
C SER A 171 16.56 2.80 7.09
N SER A 172 16.02 1.61 7.36
CA SER A 172 14.77 1.38 8.10
C SER A 172 14.85 1.72 9.61
N ALA A 173 15.86 2.48 10.05
CA ALA A 173 16.08 2.86 11.45
C ALA A 173 14.75 3.17 12.18
N PRO A 174 14.56 2.58 13.38
CA PRO A 174 13.34 1.92 13.78
C PRO A 174 12.23 2.92 14.09
N GLN A 175 11.49 3.37 13.08
CA GLN A 175 10.27 4.13 13.36
C GLN A 175 9.06 3.24 13.67
N ASN A 176 9.12 1.92 13.37
CA ASN A 176 8.00 1.00 13.60
C ASN A 176 8.35 -0.42 14.08
N LYS A 177 9.63 -0.74 14.39
CA LYS A 177 9.93 -1.97 15.17
C LYS A 177 9.38 -1.75 16.58
N SER A 178 8.19 -2.30 16.86
CA SER A 178 7.58 -2.34 18.19
C SER A 178 7.39 -0.98 18.89
N ARG A 179 6.29 -0.28 18.60
CA ARG A 179 5.70 0.65 19.59
C ARG A 179 4.53 0.03 20.35
N THR A 180 4.41 -1.30 20.36
CA THR A 180 3.53 -2.13 21.21
C THR A 180 3.49 -3.53 20.62
N SER A 181 4.24 -4.47 21.20
CA SER A 181 3.77 -5.85 21.20
C SER A 181 2.52 -5.87 22.09
N LEU A 182 1.35 -6.07 21.50
CA LEU A 182 0.20 -6.49 22.30
C LEU A 182 0.53 -7.90 22.78
N GLU A 183 0.66 -8.09 24.09
CA GLU A 183 0.81 -9.42 24.66
C GLU A 183 -0.51 -10.16 24.45
N LEU A 184 -0.47 -11.18 23.60
CA LEU A 184 -1.61 -12.03 23.34
C LEU A 184 -1.63 -13.20 24.32
N THR A 185 -2.82 -13.56 24.77
CA THR A 185 -3.04 -14.91 25.30
C THR A 185 -2.88 -15.94 24.18
N GLU A 186 -2.59 -17.18 24.53
CA GLU A 186 -2.50 -18.28 23.56
C GLU A 186 -3.80 -18.44 22.75
N ALA A 187 -4.95 -18.27 23.43
CA ALA A 187 -6.26 -18.31 22.78
C ALA A 187 -6.44 -17.18 21.75
N GLN A 188 -5.99 -15.96 22.06
CA GLN A 188 -6.07 -14.83 21.13
C GLN A 188 -5.12 -15.01 19.94
N ARG A 189 -3.93 -15.58 20.16
CA ARG A 189 -3.01 -15.93 19.07
C ARG A 189 -3.64 -16.96 18.13
N ALA A 190 -4.12 -18.08 18.66
CA ALA A 190 -4.76 -19.12 17.88
C ALA A 190 -5.96 -18.59 17.09
N LYS A 191 -6.77 -17.72 17.72
CA LYS A 191 -7.90 -17.05 17.07
C LYS A 191 -7.44 -16.12 15.93
N ALA A 192 -6.39 -15.33 16.14
CA ALA A 192 -5.83 -14.46 15.10
C ALA A 192 -5.31 -15.25 13.90
N GLU A 193 -4.64 -16.38 14.15
CA GLU A 193 -4.17 -17.31 13.11
C GLU A 193 -5.33 -17.95 12.35
N GLU A 194 -6.36 -18.44 13.06
CA GLU A 194 -7.58 -18.99 12.46
C GLU A 194 -8.26 -17.97 11.53
N ARG A 195 -8.45 -16.73 12.00
CA ARG A 195 -9.08 -15.66 11.21
C ARG A 195 -8.24 -15.22 10.01
N ASN A 196 -6.95 -15.52 10.00
CA ASN A 196 -6.02 -15.14 8.93
C ASN A 196 -5.40 -16.36 8.23
N GLY A 197 -6.04 -17.54 8.28
CA GLY A 197 -5.50 -18.78 7.72
C GLY A 197 -5.12 -18.67 6.23
N LEU A 198 -5.92 -17.98 5.41
CA LEU A 198 -5.59 -17.76 4.00
C LEU A 198 -4.37 -16.84 3.84
N ASP A 199 -4.26 -15.79 4.66
CA ASP A 199 -3.09 -14.91 4.65
C ASP A 199 -1.83 -15.65 5.10
N MET A 200 -1.94 -16.61 6.03
CA MET A 200 -0.81 -17.46 6.46
C MET A 200 -0.33 -18.35 5.30
N GLU A 201 -1.25 -19.04 4.62
CA GLU A 201 -0.91 -19.85 3.45
C GLU A 201 -0.37 -19.01 2.28
N LEU A 202 -0.93 -17.82 2.08
CA LEU A 202 -0.47 -16.87 1.07
C LEU A 202 0.93 -16.37 1.38
N LEU A 203 1.24 -16.07 2.64
CA LEU A 203 2.57 -15.63 3.05
C LEU A 203 3.61 -16.72 2.81
N SER A 204 3.31 -17.97 3.19
CA SER A 204 4.20 -19.12 2.93
C SER A 204 4.50 -19.25 1.45
N PHE A 205 3.46 -19.22 0.60
CA PHE A 205 3.63 -19.25 -0.85
C PHE A 205 4.45 -18.07 -1.37
N ALA A 206 4.18 -16.86 -0.89
CA ALA A 206 4.88 -15.65 -1.30
C ALA A 206 6.37 -15.73 -0.93
N GLN A 207 6.73 -16.30 0.21
CA GLN A 207 8.12 -16.50 0.62
C GLN A 207 8.85 -17.47 -0.31
N ASP A 208 8.20 -18.55 -0.72
CA ASP A 208 8.77 -19.51 -1.68
C ASP A 208 9.00 -18.85 -3.03
N LEU A 209 7.98 -18.18 -3.57
CA LEU A 209 8.06 -17.44 -4.83
C LEU A 209 9.12 -16.33 -4.77
N TYR A 210 9.22 -15.63 -3.64
CA TYR A 210 10.23 -14.58 -3.43
C TYR A 210 11.65 -15.15 -3.50
N ARG A 211 11.92 -16.29 -2.84
CA ARG A 211 13.26 -16.91 -2.89
C ARG A 211 13.64 -17.35 -4.30
N GLU A 212 12.67 -17.82 -5.08
CA GLU A 212 12.87 -18.19 -6.49
C GLU A 212 13.18 -16.96 -7.36
N ARG A 213 12.42 -15.87 -7.19
CA ARG A 213 12.44 -14.71 -8.10
C ARG A 213 13.40 -13.60 -7.71
N LEU A 214 13.85 -13.55 -6.45
CA LEU A 214 14.72 -12.49 -5.94
C LEU A 214 15.99 -12.28 -6.80
N PRO A 215 16.73 -13.33 -7.24
CA PRO A 215 17.92 -13.13 -8.08
C PRO A 215 17.58 -12.43 -9.40
N GLU A 216 16.46 -12.81 -10.02
CA GLU A 216 15.96 -12.21 -11.26
C GLU A 216 15.62 -10.74 -11.03
N TRP A 217 14.82 -10.43 -10.00
CA TRP A 217 14.39 -9.06 -9.69
C TRP A 217 15.56 -8.13 -9.36
N MET A 218 16.58 -8.63 -8.68
CA MET A 218 17.78 -7.86 -8.33
C MET A 218 18.71 -7.61 -9.53
N ALA A 219 18.61 -8.44 -10.58
CA ALA A 219 19.41 -8.29 -11.80
C ALA A 219 18.75 -7.38 -12.87
N ARG A 220 17.49 -6.95 -12.67
CA ARG A 220 16.75 -6.13 -13.63
C ARG A 220 17.33 -4.73 -13.80
N SER A 221 17.12 -4.16 -14.99
CA SER A 221 17.44 -2.77 -15.30
C SER A 221 16.34 -1.83 -14.80
N ALA A 222 16.75 -0.71 -14.22
CA ALA A 222 15.89 0.35 -13.71
C ALA A 222 14.87 0.89 -14.72
N VAL A 223 13.67 1.23 -14.22
CA VAL A 223 12.85 2.29 -14.82
C VAL A 223 13.66 3.58 -14.73
N GLU A 224 13.85 4.31 -15.83
CA GLU A 224 14.75 5.49 -15.90
C GLU A 224 14.38 6.63 -14.92
N ALA A 225 14.70 6.49 -13.63
CA ALA A 225 14.70 7.59 -12.70
C ALA A 225 16.08 8.26 -12.73
N ARG A 226 16.37 9.04 -13.78
CA ARG A 226 17.58 9.89 -13.82
C ARG A 226 17.70 10.69 -12.52
N ASN A 227 18.92 10.87 -11.99
CA ASN A 227 19.18 11.62 -10.77
C ASN A 227 18.50 13.00 -10.82
N PHE A 228 17.43 13.16 -10.05
CA PHE A 228 16.69 14.41 -9.95
C PHE A 228 16.91 14.98 -8.55
N ARG A 229 17.55 16.15 -8.46
CA ARG A 229 17.62 16.94 -7.22
C ARG A 229 16.35 17.79 -7.12
N GLY A 230 15.26 17.18 -6.66
CA GLY A 230 13.97 17.85 -6.53
C GLY A 230 13.83 18.68 -5.25
N PHE A 231 12.78 19.52 -5.21
CA PHE A 231 12.33 20.32 -4.06
C PHE A 231 11.83 19.48 -2.84
N GLY A 232 12.21 18.20 -2.76
CA GLY A 232 11.81 17.26 -1.71
C GLY A 232 10.30 17.18 -1.49
N GLU A 233 9.91 16.94 -0.24
CA GLU A 233 8.51 16.79 0.17
C GLU A 233 7.68 18.06 -0.07
N TYR A 234 8.26 19.24 0.06
CA TYR A 234 7.55 20.50 -0.20
C TYR A 234 7.13 20.64 -1.66
N GLY A 235 8.01 20.27 -2.60
CA GLY A 235 7.66 20.22 -4.02
C GLY A 235 6.50 19.29 -4.31
N ASN A 236 6.48 18.12 -3.65
CA ASN A 236 5.38 17.17 -3.76
C ASN A 236 4.06 17.78 -3.23
N ILE A 237 4.09 18.43 -2.07
CA ILE A 237 2.90 19.07 -1.46
C ILE A 237 2.35 20.18 -2.37
N LEU A 238 3.22 21.02 -2.94
CA LEU A 238 2.83 22.09 -3.85
C LEU A 238 2.23 21.52 -5.14
N LEU A 239 2.91 20.56 -5.79
CA LEU A 239 2.40 19.89 -6.98
C LEU A 239 1.01 19.30 -6.70
N ARG A 240 0.87 18.58 -5.59
CA ARG A 240 -0.37 17.90 -5.24
C ARG A 240 -1.53 18.88 -5.09
N ASN A 241 -1.34 19.95 -4.31
CA ASN A 241 -2.44 20.86 -3.95
C ASN A 241 -2.70 21.93 -5.01
N LEU A 242 -1.69 22.40 -5.73
CA LEU A 242 -1.82 23.53 -6.65
C LEU A 242 -1.99 23.10 -8.11
N TRP A 243 -1.69 21.85 -8.44
CA TRP A 243 -1.74 21.36 -9.82
C TRP A 243 -2.55 20.07 -9.97
N TYR A 244 -2.13 19.00 -9.30
CA TYR A 244 -2.71 17.67 -9.49
C TYR A 244 -4.19 17.61 -9.08
N LYS A 245 -4.51 18.01 -7.84
CA LYS A 245 -5.89 18.05 -7.34
C LYS A 245 -6.81 18.92 -8.19
N PRO A 246 -6.46 20.19 -8.52
CA PRO A 246 -7.26 20.99 -9.45
C PRO A 246 -7.50 20.35 -10.81
N LYS A 247 -6.49 19.66 -11.37
CA LYS A 247 -6.63 18.93 -12.64
C LYS A 247 -7.60 17.76 -12.57
N LEU A 248 -7.82 17.20 -11.39
CA LEU A 248 -8.83 16.18 -11.11
C LEU A 248 -10.18 16.77 -10.65
N GLY A 249 -10.35 18.09 -10.70
CA GLY A 249 -11.57 18.78 -10.27
C GLY A 249 -11.72 18.91 -8.75
N MET A 250 -10.65 18.71 -7.98
CA MET A 250 -10.65 18.77 -6.52
C MET A 250 -10.12 20.11 -6.00
N MET A 251 -10.57 20.52 -4.82
CA MET A 251 -10.09 21.77 -4.21
C MET A 251 -8.67 21.61 -3.64
N PRO A 252 -7.80 22.64 -3.77
CA PRO A 252 -6.54 22.67 -3.04
C PRO A 252 -6.77 22.46 -1.53
N PHE A 253 -5.89 21.70 -0.88
CA PHE A 253 -5.92 21.44 0.56
C PHE A 253 -7.13 20.66 1.09
N GLU A 254 -8.04 20.21 0.22
CA GLU A 254 -9.14 19.34 0.62
C GLU A 254 -8.59 18.01 1.19
N HIS A 255 -8.99 17.66 2.40
CA HIS A 255 -8.60 16.38 3.00
C HIS A 255 -9.40 15.26 2.35
N HIS A 256 -8.73 14.41 1.58
CA HIS A 256 -9.34 13.16 1.11
C HIS A 256 -9.23 12.14 2.22
N MET A 257 -10.35 11.92 2.92
CA MET A 257 -10.51 10.71 3.70
C MET A 257 -10.79 9.59 2.71
N LEU A 258 -9.98 8.53 2.75
CA LEU A 258 -10.33 7.28 2.07
C LEU A 258 -11.67 6.77 2.62
N PRO A 259 -12.42 5.99 1.82
CA PRO A 259 -13.76 5.60 2.20
C PRO A 259 -13.79 4.87 3.53
N VAL A 260 -14.96 4.96 4.12
CA VAL A 260 -15.36 4.54 5.45
C VAL A 260 -15.15 3.02 5.59
N ASN A 261 -14.09 2.57 6.29
CA ASN A 261 -14.03 1.19 6.79
C ASN A 261 -15.15 0.95 7.81
N ALA A 262 -15.55 -0.29 8.11
CA ALA A 262 -16.64 -0.59 9.05
C ALA A 262 -16.57 0.16 10.41
N VAL A 263 -15.36 0.44 10.90
CA VAL A 263 -15.14 1.26 12.11
C VAL A 263 -15.44 2.75 11.88
N ASN A 264 -15.10 3.27 10.70
CA ASN A 264 -15.55 4.59 10.27
C ASN A 264 -17.08 4.61 10.05
N ALA A 265 -17.73 3.48 9.73
CA ALA A 265 -19.17 3.43 9.52
C ALA A 265 -19.90 3.59 10.86
N GLN A 266 -19.43 2.95 11.93
CA GLN A 266 -19.88 3.21 13.29
C GLN A 266 -19.63 4.67 13.72
N LYS A 267 -18.49 5.24 13.34
CA LYS A 267 -18.17 6.66 13.61
C LYS A 267 -19.04 7.62 12.78
N ALA A 268 -19.34 7.28 11.54
CA ALA A 268 -20.23 8.02 10.65
C ALA A 268 -21.66 7.99 11.17
N GLU A 269 -22.15 6.82 11.58
CA GLU A 269 -23.45 6.61 12.21
C GLU A 269 -23.57 7.39 13.53
N ALA A 270 -22.52 7.37 14.38
CA ALA A 270 -22.44 8.18 15.60
C ALA A 270 -22.37 9.70 15.34
N LEU A 271 -21.95 10.11 14.14
CA LEU A 271 -21.91 11.50 13.69
C LEU A 271 -23.13 11.89 12.83
N GLY A 272 -24.13 11.00 12.69
CA GLY A 272 -25.33 11.24 11.89
C GLY A 272 -25.10 11.26 10.37
N LEU A 273 -23.98 10.70 9.90
CA LEU A 273 -23.68 10.50 8.49
C LEU A 273 -24.20 9.11 8.09
N ALA A 274 -25.06 9.06 7.06
CA ALA A 274 -25.78 7.85 6.65
C ALA A 274 -24.89 6.60 6.56
N SER A 275 -25.40 5.47 7.07
CA SER A 275 -24.78 4.15 7.00
C SER A 275 -24.64 3.68 5.54
N PHE A 276 -23.59 2.91 5.27
CA PHE A 276 -23.32 2.32 3.95
C PHE A 276 -23.28 0.79 4.10
N ASP A 277 -24.16 0.09 3.38
CA ASP A 277 -24.13 -1.36 3.16
C ASP A 277 -23.03 -1.76 2.16
#